data_AF-A0AB39I7Q1-F1
#
_entry.id   AF-A0AB39I7Q1-F1
#
_cell.length_a   1.000
_cell.length_b   1.000
_cell.length_c   1.000
_cell.angle_alpha   90.00
_cell.angle_beta   90.00
_cell.angle_gamma   90.00
#
_symmetry.space_group_name_H-M   'P 1'
#
loop_
_entity.id
_entity.type
_entity.pdbx_description
1 polymer ?
#
loop_
_entity_poly.entity_id
_entity_poly.type
_entity_poly.pdbx_seq_one_letter_code
_entity_poly.pdbx_strand_id
1 'polypeptide(L)'
;MTATARSLCFTQMIEFEVAPARQYALAQALTERSEVLASQHVGLMSASIQASDDGCRVLQYLQWQSRHAWEAAASSFAQEPFLQLIQQHQAKGVNFAAFQTLSSLARSTTDGLHCKLPSAQEYQGEWCG
;
A
#
# COMPACT_ATOMS: atom_id res chain seq x y z
N MET A 1 -5.47 1.05 28.47
CA MET A 1 -4.67 1.33 27.26
C MET A 1 -5.63 1.65 26.14
N THR A 2 -5.62 2.90 25.70
CA THR A 2 -6.54 3.49 24.72
C THR A 2 -6.36 2.84 23.35
N ALA A 3 -7.43 2.25 22.81
CA ALA A 3 -7.48 1.84 21.41
C ALA A 3 -7.32 3.10 20.54
N THR A 4 -6.11 3.35 20.06
CA THR A 4 -5.77 4.45 19.17
C THR A 4 -6.79 4.49 18.03
N ALA A 5 -7.45 5.64 17.85
CA ALA A 5 -8.15 5.89 16.59
C ALA A 5 -7.07 5.89 15.52
N ARG A 6 -6.92 4.77 14.79
CA ARG A 6 -6.13 4.78 13.56
C ARG A 6 -6.92 5.66 12.61
N SER A 7 -6.51 6.92 12.57
CA SER A 7 -6.91 7.91 11.59
C SER A 7 -6.85 7.26 10.22
N LEU A 8 -7.93 7.45 9.47
CA LEU A 8 -8.23 6.83 8.19
C LEU A 8 -6.97 6.77 7.31
N CYS A 9 -6.38 5.58 7.16
CA CYS A 9 -5.13 5.41 6.43
C CYS A 9 -5.36 5.56 4.92
N PHE A 10 -4.36 6.12 4.24
CA PHE A 10 -4.31 6.14 2.79
C PHE A 10 -3.52 4.94 2.29
N THR A 11 -4.01 4.23 1.29
CA THR A 11 -3.44 2.96 0.86
C THR A 11 -3.14 3.00 -0.63
N GLN A 12 -2.00 2.47 -1.03
CA GLN A 12 -1.70 2.17 -2.43
C GLN A 12 -1.67 0.66 -2.63
N MET A 13 -2.32 0.20 -3.69
CA MET A 13 -2.27 -1.18 -4.17
C MET A 13 -1.69 -1.17 -5.58
N ILE A 14 -0.59 -1.89 -5.76
CA ILE A 14 0.11 -1.99 -7.04
C ILE A 14 0.20 -3.46 -7.40
N GLU A 15 -0.53 -3.88 -8.42
CA GLU A 15 -0.51 -5.24 -8.93
C GLU A 15 0.39 -5.30 -10.15
N PHE A 16 1.35 -6.23 -10.15
CA PHE A 16 2.27 -6.49 -11.25
C PHE A 16 1.94 -7.83 -11.87
N GLU A 17 1.63 -7.86 -13.16
CA GLU A 17 1.54 -9.11 -13.93
C GLU A 17 2.94 -9.54 -14.34
N VAL A 18 3.30 -10.79 -14.08
CA VAL A 18 4.66 -11.30 -14.27
C VAL A 18 4.64 -12.77 -14.65
N ALA A 19 5.66 -13.23 -15.38
CA ALA A 19 5.80 -14.67 -15.64
C ALA A 19 6.06 -15.43 -14.33
N PRO A 20 5.52 -16.66 -14.15
CA PRO A 20 5.72 -17.44 -12.93
C PRO A 20 7.18 -17.59 -12.48
N ALA A 21 8.10 -17.79 -13.43
CA ALA A 21 9.53 -17.90 -13.15
C ALA A 21 10.17 -16.63 -12.57
N ARG A 22 9.50 -15.48 -12.65
CA ARG A 22 9.99 -14.17 -12.19
C ARG A 22 9.24 -13.65 -10.96
N GLN A 23 8.12 -14.26 -10.57
CA GLN A 23 7.25 -13.80 -9.49
C GLN A 23 8.01 -13.61 -8.17
N TYR A 24 8.74 -14.63 -7.73
CA TYR A 24 9.50 -14.56 -6.48
C TYR A 24 10.62 -13.51 -6.52
N ALA A 25 11.36 -13.45 -7.64
CA ALA A 25 12.43 -12.47 -7.80
C ALA A 25 11.90 -11.03 -7.77
N LEU A 26 10.75 -10.78 -8.40
CA LEU A 26 10.08 -9.48 -8.35
C LEU A 26 9.62 -9.16 -6.92
N ALA A 27 9.03 -10.13 -6.21
CA ALA A 27 8.58 -9.95 -4.84
C ALA A 27 9.74 -9.58 -3.90
N GLN A 28 10.90 -10.22 -4.05
CA GLN A 28 12.09 -9.89 -3.26
C GLN A 28 12.58 -8.47 -3.55
N ALA A 29 12.71 -8.09 -4.83
CA ALA A 29 13.14 -6.75 -5.22
C ALA A 29 12.18 -5.66 -4.69
N LEU A 30 10.87 -5.91 -4.72
CA LEU A 30 9.87 -5.00 -4.15
C LEU A 30 9.95 -4.92 -2.62
N THR A 31 10.36 -6.00 -1.95
CA THR A 31 10.57 -6.03 -0.49
C THR A 31 11.75 -5.14 -0.11
N GLU A 32 12.92 -5.35 -0.72
CA GLU A 32 14.13 -4.55 -0.49
C GLU A 32 13.86 -3.06 -0.74
N ARG A 33 13.16 -2.74 -1.84
CA ARG A 33 12.71 -1.38 -2.13
C ARG A 33 11.79 -0.81 -1.05
N SER A 34 10.83 -1.61 -0.56
CA SER A 34 9.89 -1.17 0.48
C SER A 34 10.58 -0.88 1.80
N GLU A 35 11.65 -1.60 2.15
CA GLU A 35 12.47 -1.33 3.33
C GLU A 35 13.17 0.02 3.23
N VAL A 36 13.75 0.35 2.06
CA VAL A 36 14.37 1.65 1.82
C VAL A 36 13.33 2.77 1.95
N LEU A 37 12.16 2.63 1.33
CA LEU A 37 11.07 3.60 1.44
C LEU A 37 10.62 3.79 2.89
N ALA A 38 10.47 2.71 3.66
CA ALA A 38 10.09 2.76 5.06
C ALA A 38 11.14 3.48 5.92
N SER A 39 12.43 3.31 5.62
CA SER A 39 13.52 4.01 6.33
C SER A 39 13.53 5.52 6.07
N GLN A 40 13.07 5.95 4.89
CA GLN A 40 13.10 7.36 4.46
C GLN A 40 11.81 8.11 4.81
N HIS A 41 10.69 7.40 4.94
CA HIS A 41 9.37 8.01 5.07
C HIS A 41 8.63 7.47 6.30
N VAL A 42 8.76 8.15 7.43
CA VAL A 42 8.10 7.80 8.70
C VAL A 42 6.56 7.76 8.61
N GLY A 43 5.98 8.36 7.57
CA GLY A 43 4.55 8.31 7.29
C GLY A 43 4.07 6.99 6.65
N LEU A 44 4.99 6.14 6.16
CA LEU A 44 4.68 4.78 5.69
C LEU A 44 4.53 3.87 6.91
N MET A 45 3.30 3.46 7.19
CA MET A 45 2.96 2.65 8.36
C MET A 45 3.20 1.16 8.16
N SER A 46 2.98 0.66 6.95
CA SER A 46 3.27 -0.74 6.61
C SER A 46 3.43 -0.93 5.11
N ALA A 47 4.25 -1.90 4.74
CA ALA A 47 4.32 -2.45 3.39
C ALA A 47 4.09 -3.96 3.46
N SER A 48 3.37 -4.52 2.50
CA SER A 48 3.29 -5.97 2.32
C SER A 48 3.43 -6.32 0.85
N ILE A 49 4.21 -7.35 0.58
CA ILE A 49 4.40 -7.93 -0.75
C ILE A 49 3.75 -9.31 -0.74
N GLN A 50 2.85 -9.55 -1.68
CA GLN A 50 2.06 -10.78 -1.73
C GLN A 50 2.21 -11.40 -3.11
N ALA A 51 2.51 -12.69 -3.16
CA ALA A 51 2.44 -13.47 -4.38
C ALA A 51 1.01 -13.97 -4.57
N SER A 52 0.48 -13.85 -5.78
CA SER A 52 -0.76 -14.54 -6.16
C SER A 52 -0.55 -16.04 -6.21
N ASP A 53 -1.60 -16.79 -5.88
CA ASP A 53 -1.59 -18.26 -5.86
C ASP A 53 -1.42 -18.87 -7.26
N ASP A 54 -1.89 -18.18 -8.31
CA ASP A 54 -1.73 -18.59 -9.71
C ASP A 54 -0.31 -18.38 -10.26
N GLY A 55 0.60 -17.83 -9.46
CA GLY A 55 1.98 -17.57 -9.84
C GLY A 55 2.19 -16.38 -10.79
N CYS A 56 1.13 -15.74 -11.27
CA CYS A 56 1.21 -14.81 -12.40
C CYS A 56 1.25 -13.33 -11.97
N ARG A 57 1.16 -13.06 -10.67
CA ARG A 57 1.11 -11.68 -10.15
C ARG A 57 1.83 -11.50 -8.84
N VAL A 58 2.31 -10.28 -8.61
CA VAL A 58 2.76 -9.80 -7.31
C VAL A 58 1.94 -8.57 -6.93
N LEU A 59 1.45 -8.50 -5.71
CA LEU A 59 0.74 -7.34 -5.16
C LEU A 59 1.65 -6.65 -4.14
N GLN A 60 1.92 -5.36 -4.35
CA GLN A 60 2.47 -4.48 -3.34
C GLN A 60 1.34 -3.66 -2.71
N TYR A 61 1.23 -3.73 -1.39
CA TYR A 61 0.30 -2.93 -0.60
C TYR A 61 1.11 -2.01 0.33
N LEU A 62 0.90 -0.70 0.21
CA LEU A 62 1.53 0.32 1.03
C LEU A 62 0.46 1.07 1.81
N GLN A 63 0.60 1.15 3.13
CA GLN A 63 -0.31 1.87 4.00
C GLN A 63 0.39 3.08 4.60
N TRP A 64 -0.21 4.25 4.36
CA TRP A 64 0.27 5.54 4.81
C TRP A 64 -0.62 6.09 5.91
N GLN A 65 -0.02 6.88 6.79
CA GLN A 65 -0.75 7.56 7.87
C GLN A 65 -1.86 8.48 7.32
N SER A 66 -1.63 9.12 6.17
CA SER A 66 -2.58 10.01 5.50
C SER A 66 -2.22 10.17 4.02
N ARG A 67 -3.13 10.76 3.23
CA ARG A 67 -2.84 11.14 1.83
C ARG A 67 -1.67 12.11 1.74
N HIS A 68 -1.59 13.07 2.65
CA HIS A 68 -0.50 14.06 2.67
C HIS A 68 0.87 13.41 2.91
N ALA A 69 0.94 12.41 3.80
CA ALA A 69 2.18 11.66 4.03
C ALA A 69 2.65 10.94 2.76
N TRP A 70 1.72 10.40 1.97
CA TRP A 70 2.02 9.84 0.65
C TRP A 70 2.48 10.90 -0.35
N GLU A 71 1.78 12.03 -0.45
CA GLU A 71 2.13 13.13 -1.36
C GLU A 71 3.55 13.66 -1.09
N ALA A 72 3.92 13.79 0.18
CA ALA A 72 5.27 14.21 0.58
C ALA A 72 6.35 13.19 0.16
N ALA A 73 6.01 11.90 0.14
CA ALA A 73 6.88 10.83 -0.35
C ALA A 73 6.84 10.66 -1.88
N ALA A 74 5.84 11.24 -2.56
CA ALA A 74 5.59 10.97 -3.97
C ALA A 74 6.76 11.35 -4.88
N SER A 75 7.49 12.41 -4.51
CA SER A 75 8.69 12.87 -5.19
C SER A 75 9.81 11.81 -5.22
N SER A 76 9.91 10.96 -4.19
CA SER A 76 10.89 9.86 -4.16
C SER A 76 10.58 8.80 -5.22
N PHE A 77 9.30 8.54 -5.51
CA PHE A 77 8.91 7.59 -6.55
C PHE A 77 9.24 8.09 -7.96
N ALA A 78 9.26 9.40 -8.18
CA ALA A 78 9.62 9.99 -9.46
C ALA A 78 11.12 9.92 -9.76
N GLN A 79 11.97 9.85 -8.72
CA GLN A 79 13.43 9.76 -8.86
C GLN A 79 13.98 8.34 -8.78
N GLU A 80 13.20 7.39 -8.26
CA GLU A 80 13.60 5.99 -8.21
C GLU A 80 13.60 5.33 -9.60
N PRO A 81 14.50 4.36 -9.85
CA PRO A 81 14.49 3.53 -11.05
C PRO A 81 13.37 2.47 -10.96
N PHE A 82 12.18 2.83 -10.47
CA PHE A 82 11.05 1.92 -10.31
C PHE A 82 10.64 1.30 -11.65
N LEU A 83 10.64 2.10 -12.72
CA LEU A 83 10.43 1.60 -14.08
C LEU A 83 11.51 0.59 -14.50
N GLN A 84 12.77 0.81 -14.11
CA GLN A 84 13.85 -0.11 -14.42
C GLN A 84 13.71 -1.44 -13.66
N LEU A 85 13.28 -1.41 -12.39
CA LEU A 85 12.97 -2.61 -11.62
C LEU A 85 11.86 -3.42 -12.30
N ILE A 86 10.76 -2.78 -12.69
CA ILE A 86 9.65 -3.42 -13.40
C ILE A 86 10.15 -4.06 -14.72
N GLN A 87 10.97 -3.35 -15.48
CA GLN A 87 11.55 -3.84 -16.74
C GLN A 87 12.52 -5.01 -16.52
N GLN A 88 13.41 -4.93 -15.52
CA GLN A 88 14.38 -5.97 -15.18
C GLN A 88 13.70 -7.29 -14.83
N HIS A 89 12.54 -7.22 -14.17
CA HIS A 89 11.75 -8.38 -13.80
C HIS A 89 10.70 -8.77 -14.85
N GLN A 90 10.66 -8.08 -15.99
CA GLN A 90 9.80 -8.37 -17.14
C GLN A 90 8.32 -8.41 -16.77
N ALA A 91 7.88 -7.46 -15.93
CA ALA A 91 6.45 -7.31 -15.67
C ALA A 91 5.73 -6.91 -16.97
N LYS A 92 4.62 -7.57 -17.26
CA LYS A 92 3.85 -7.41 -18.49
C LYS A 92 2.81 -6.31 -18.39
N GLY A 93 2.35 -6.05 -17.17
CA GLY A 93 1.35 -5.05 -16.86
C GLY A 93 1.50 -4.60 -15.42
N VAL A 94 1.10 -3.36 -15.15
CA VAL A 94 1.07 -2.81 -13.80
C VAL A 94 -0.23 -2.05 -13.62
N ASN A 95 -0.98 -2.39 -12.57
CA ASN A 95 -2.20 -1.69 -12.19
C ASN A 95 -1.95 -0.93 -10.88
N PHE A 96 -2.31 0.36 -10.87
CA PHE A 96 -2.15 1.23 -9.72
C PHE A 96 -3.52 1.67 -9.22
N ALA A 97 -3.79 1.40 -7.95
CA ALA A 97 -4.98 1.87 -7.28
C ALA A 97 -4.61 2.52 -5.94
N ALA A 98 -5.39 3.52 -5.54
CA ALA A 98 -5.23 4.19 -4.26
C ALA A 98 -6.58 4.36 -3.57
N PHE A 99 -6.59 4.19 -2.25
CA PHE A 99 -7.81 4.12 -1.46
C PHE A 99 -7.67 4.91 -0.17
N GLN A 100 -8.73 5.62 0.19
CA GLN A 100 -8.90 6.16 1.53
C GLN A 100 -9.68 5.13 2.36
N THR A 101 -9.14 4.73 3.50
CA THR A 101 -9.86 3.81 4.40
C THR A 101 -11.10 4.51 4.94
N LEU A 102 -12.28 4.03 4.61
CA LEU A 102 -13.54 4.57 5.17
C LEU A 102 -13.91 3.92 6.49
N SER A 103 -13.56 2.64 6.67
CA SER A 103 -13.77 1.91 7.91
C SER A 103 -12.80 0.73 7.99
N SER A 104 -12.49 0.27 9.20
CA SER A 104 -11.69 -0.93 9.40
C SER A 104 -12.23 -1.75 10.56
N LEU A 105 -12.29 -3.06 10.34
CA LEU A 105 -12.69 -4.07 11.30
C LEU A 105 -11.49 -4.96 11.56
N ALA A 106 -11.04 -5.03 12.82
CA ALA A 106 -10.00 -5.97 13.23
C ALA A 106 -10.45 -6.74 14.46
N ARG A 107 -10.12 -8.03 14.52
CA ARG A 107 -10.24 -8.82 15.74
C ARG A 107 -9.17 -8.34 16.72
N SER A 108 -9.58 -7.89 17.89
CA SER A 108 -8.67 -7.67 19.02
C SER A 108 -8.26 -9.01 19.64
N THR A 109 -7.05 -9.07 20.20
CA THR A 109 -6.58 -10.20 21.02
C THR A 109 -7.42 -10.43 22.29
N THR A 110 -8.31 -9.50 22.63
CA THR A 110 -9.22 -9.53 23.79
C THR A 110 -10.68 -9.81 23.41
N ASP A 111 -10.92 -10.48 22.28
CA ASP A 111 -12.20 -11.09 21.90
C ASP A 111 -13.31 -10.10 21.46
N GLY A 112 -12.98 -9.22 20.52
CA GLY A 112 -13.96 -8.36 19.84
C GLY A 112 -13.54 -7.98 18.43
N LEU A 113 -14.48 -8.06 17.47
CA LEU A 113 -14.39 -7.37 16.18
C LEU A 113 -14.69 -5.89 16.43
N HIS A 114 -13.67 -5.03 16.41
CA HIS A 114 -13.88 -3.59 16.57
C HIS A 114 -14.05 -2.94 15.20
N CYS A 115 -15.24 -2.39 14.93
CA CYS A 115 -15.46 -1.46 13.83
C CYS A 115 -15.10 -0.06 14.31
N LYS A 116 -14.12 0.59 13.69
CA LYS A 116 -14.03 2.05 13.79
C LYS A 116 -14.49 2.64 12.47
N LEU A 117 -15.72 3.16 12.50
CA LEU A 117 -16.20 4.16 11.56
C LEU A 117 -15.64 5.52 12.00
N PRO A 118 -15.19 6.39 11.10
CA PRO A 118 -15.01 7.80 11.43
C PRO A 118 -16.38 8.38 11.79
N SER A 119 -16.43 9.21 12.83
CA SER A 119 -17.55 10.13 13.02
C SER A 119 -17.63 11.02 11.78
N ALA A 120 -18.82 11.15 11.21
CA ALA A 120 -19.11 11.68 9.87
C ALA A 120 -18.75 13.17 9.61
N GLN A 121 -17.71 13.72 10.24
CA GLN A 121 -17.43 15.16 10.24
C GLN A 121 -16.24 15.61 9.35
N GLU A 122 -15.53 14.72 8.66
CA GLU A 122 -14.36 15.09 7.84
C GLU A 122 -14.46 14.68 6.35
N TYR A 123 -15.65 14.35 5.85
CA TYR A 123 -15.84 14.15 4.41
C TYR A 123 -16.30 15.46 3.75
N GLN A 124 -15.35 16.32 3.38
CA GLN A 124 -15.54 17.45 2.46
C GLN A 124 -15.07 17.09 1.04
N GLY A 125 -15.56 15.96 0.51
CA GLY A 125 -15.42 15.65 -0.90
C GLY A 125 -16.72 16.02 -1.62
N GLU A 126 -16.71 17.12 -2.38
CA GLU A 126 -17.78 17.42 -3.33
C GLU A 126 -17.93 16.27 -4.33
N TRP A 127 -19.14 15.76 -4.46
CA TRP A 127 -19.49 14.82 -5.51
C TRP A 127 -19.52 15.61 -6.82
N CYS A 128 -18.55 15.41 -7.71
CA CYS A 128 -18.67 15.88 -9.09
C CYS A 128 -19.87 15.16 -9.73
N GLY A 129 -20.92 15.93 -10.02
CA GLY A 129 -22.00 15.53 -10.92
C GLY A 129 -21.61 15.64 -12.39
#